data_AF-A0A2N2KGR7-F1
#
_entry.id   AF-A0A2N2KGR7-F1
#
_cell.length_a   1.000
_cell.length_b   1.000
_cell.length_c   1.000
_cell.angle_alpha   90.00
_cell.angle_beta   90.00
_cell.angle_gamma   90.00
#
_symmetry.space_group_name_H-M   'P 1'
#
loop_
_entity.id
_entity.type
_entity.pdbx_description
1 polymer ?
#
loop_
_entity_poly.entity_id
_entity_poly.type
_entity_poly.pdbx_seq_one_letter_code
_entity_poly.pdbx_strand_id
1 'polypeptide(L)'
;MAVINFKGKTFMKKIMIFASSILILLVAATQVLADRMVTDIDTFNYEYKQIIDVNSRYWKGSDTNTLYNDQLKNANPVTEEAWLEALLGFTYDEKTVMYIDKIEAGKDGLESGLKQLTAYDPGFHWDFAVVKYGNYWIAYEDTDKDHLLTTDRFRNGISHITFFDPSPVPEPATMLLLGLGLMGVAGIRRKFKQ
;
A
#
# COMPACT_ATOMS: atom_id res chain seq x y z
N MET A 1 6.89 72.01 -8.23
CA MET A 1 6.36 70.75 -8.79
C MET A 1 7.08 69.61 -8.06
N ALA A 2 6.44 68.95 -7.09
CA ALA A 2 7.09 67.93 -6.26
C ALA A 2 6.96 66.56 -6.93
N VAL A 3 8.09 65.94 -7.25
CA VAL A 3 8.16 64.61 -7.86
C VAL A 3 8.16 63.57 -6.73
N ILE A 4 7.04 62.86 -6.57
CA ILE A 4 6.90 61.76 -5.62
C ILE A 4 7.58 60.53 -6.24
N ASN A 5 8.73 60.14 -5.69
CA ASN A 5 9.54 59.04 -6.21
C ASN A 5 9.04 57.71 -5.62
N PHE A 6 8.38 56.90 -6.44
CA PHE A 6 7.74 55.65 -6.02
C PHE A 6 8.76 54.55 -5.70
N LYS A 7 9.04 54.34 -4.41
CA LYS A 7 9.72 53.14 -3.83
C LYS A 7 8.88 51.83 -3.96
N GLY A 8 7.95 51.73 -4.90
CA GLY A 8 6.94 50.68 -4.97
C GLY A 8 7.43 49.32 -5.51
N LYS A 9 8.48 49.30 -6.34
CA LYS A 9 8.87 48.08 -7.07
C LYS A 9 9.47 47.00 -6.17
N THR A 10 10.20 47.40 -5.13
CA THR A 10 10.78 46.48 -4.13
C THR A 10 9.75 45.95 -3.13
N PHE A 11 8.68 46.72 -2.87
CA PHE A 11 7.62 46.32 -1.94
C PHE A 11 6.72 45.24 -2.54
N MET A 12 6.32 45.36 -3.81
CA MET A 12 5.50 44.34 -4.48
C MET A 12 6.21 43.00 -4.62
N LYS A 13 7.53 42.97 -4.88
CA LYS A 13 8.29 41.70 -4.93
C LYS A 13 8.23 40.93 -3.61
N LYS A 14 8.29 41.63 -2.47
CA LYS A 14 8.24 40.98 -1.14
C LYS A 14 6.86 40.39 -0.85
N ILE A 15 5.78 41.09 -1.22
CA ILE A 15 4.40 40.58 -1.08
C ILE A 15 4.19 39.33 -1.94
N MET A 16 4.70 39.34 -3.18
CA MET A 16 4.51 38.22 -4.10
C MET A 16 5.25 36.96 -3.63
N ILE A 17 6.46 37.11 -3.08
CA ILE A 17 7.21 35.99 -2.49
C ILE A 17 6.47 35.45 -1.27
N PHE A 18 6.00 36.32 -0.37
CA PHE A 18 5.27 35.91 0.84
C PHE A 18 3.96 35.18 0.53
N ALA A 19 3.20 35.66 -0.47
CA ALA A 19 1.98 35.00 -0.92
C ALA A 19 2.23 33.61 -1.53
N SER A 20 3.32 33.45 -2.29
CA SER A 20 3.69 32.12 -2.82
C SER A 20 4.08 31.13 -1.73
N SER A 21 4.74 31.58 -0.67
CA SER A 21 5.14 30.72 0.46
C SER A 21 3.94 30.21 1.25
N ILE A 22 2.91 31.05 1.45
CA ILE A 22 1.67 30.67 2.14
C ILE A 22 0.88 29.64 1.32
N LEU A 23 0.84 29.79 -0.01
CA LEU A 23 0.14 28.83 -0.87
C LEU A 23 0.81 27.44 -0.84
N ILE A 24 2.14 27.38 -0.78
CA ILE A 24 2.88 26.12 -0.64
C ILE A 24 2.60 25.45 0.72
N LEU A 25 2.46 26.24 1.79
CA LEU A 25 2.17 25.72 3.13
C LEU A 25 0.73 25.22 3.29
N LEU A 26 -0.24 25.81 2.60
CA LEU A 26 -1.63 25.36 2.58
C LEU A 26 -1.84 24.09 1.75
N VAL A 27 -1.00 23.82 0.75
CA VAL A 27 -1.03 22.56 -0.02
C VAL A 27 -0.41 21.39 0.75
N ALA A 28 0.43 21.64 1.75
CA ALA A 28 1.03 20.60 2.59
C ALA A 28 0.12 20.09 3.73
N ALA A 29 -1.08 20.65 3.91
CA ALA A 29 -2.06 20.22 4.89
C ALA A 29 -3.06 19.19 4.32
N THR A 30 -2.58 18.30 3.45
CA THR A 30 -3.41 17.20 2.92
C THR A 30 -3.77 16.24 4.04
N GLN A 31 -5.02 15.82 4.05
CA GLN A 31 -5.57 14.89 5.03
C GLN A 31 -4.84 13.56 4.93
N VAL A 32 -4.55 12.93 6.07
CA VAL A 32 -4.19 11.52 6.13
C VAL A 32 -5.37 10.77 5.53
N LEU A 33 -5.20 10.26 4.32
CA LEU A 33 -6.22 9.45 3.67
C LEU A 33 -6.14 8.06 4.32
N ALA A 34 -7.28 7.42 4.51
CA ALA A 34 -7.26 6.02 4.95
C ALA A 34 -6.61 5.18 3.83
N ASP A 35 -5.79 4.21 4.23
CA ASP A 35 -5.21 3.23 3.32
C ASP A 35 -6.30 2.65 2.41
N ARG A 36 -5.94 2.47 1.13
CA ARG A 36 -6.88 1.96 0.16
C ARG A 36 -7.17 0.50 0.50
N MET A 37 -8.44 0.22 0.78
CA MET A 37 -8.95 -1.15 0.82
C MET A 37 -8.79 -1.76 -0.58
N VAL A 38 -7.87 -2.72 -0.70
CA VAL A 38 -7.76 -3.56 -1.88
C VAL A 38 -8.75 -4.69 -1.64
N THR A 39 -9.95 -4.55 -2.18
CA THR A 39 -10.79 -5.71 -2.44
C THR A 39 -10.92 -5.83 -3.94
N ASP A 40 -10.82 -7.06 -4.43
CA ASP A 40 -11.18 -7.42 -5.79
C ASP A 40 -12.61 -6.95 -6.05
N ILE A 41 -12.69 -5.79 -6.69
CA ILE A 41 -13.85 -5.38 -7.45
C ILE A 41 -13.56 -5.94 -8.84
N ASP A 42 -14.06 -7.13 -9.12
CA ASP A 42 -14.42 -7.53 -10.46
C ASP A 42 -15.37 -6.46 -11.02
N THR A 43 -14.76 -5.41 -11.61
CA THR A 43 -15.48 -4.32 -12.24
C THR A 43 -15.72 -4.60 -13.72
N PHE A 44 -15.76 -5.88 -14.08
CA PHE A 44 -16.17 -6.36 -15.38
C PHE A 44 -17.68 -6.62 -15.43
N ASN A 45 -18.48 -5.64 -15.00
CA ASN A 45 -19.77 -5.33 -15.60
C ASN A 45 -20.33 -3.99 -15.09
N TYR A 46 -19.69 -2.90 -15.51
CA TYR A 46 -20.17 -1.52 -15.33
C TYR A 46 -21.41 -1.17 -16.17
N GLU A 47 -22.23 -2.15 -16.54
CA GLU A 47 -23.50 -1.91 -17.25
C GLU A 47 -24.75 -2.17 -16.38
N TYR A 48 -24.59 -2.55 -15.11
CA TYR A 48 -25.74 -2.69 -14.21
C TYR A 48 -25.64 -1.79 -12.96
N LYS A 49 -26.18 -0.59 -13.16
CA LYS A 49 -27.16 0.04 -12.26
C LYS A 49 -26.60 0.76 -11.03
N GLN A 50 -26.55 2.08 -11.18
CA GLN A 50 -26.78 3.08 -10.15
C GLN A 50 -27.86 2.65 -9.14
N ILE A 51 -27.49 1.99 -8.05
CA ILE A 51 -28.14 2.15 -6.75
C ILE A 51 -27.01 2.20 -5.73
N ILE A 52 -26.60 3.43 -5.42
CA ILE A 52 -25.65 3.74 -4.35
C ILE A 52 -26.36 3.44 -3.03
N ASP A 53 -26.20 2.22 -2.52
CA ASP A 53 -26.42 1.93 -1.12
C ASP A 53 -25.10 2.21 -0.39
N VAL A 54 -25.04 3.32 0.34
CA VAL A 54 -23.85 3.73 1.11
C VAL A 54 -23.45 2.70 2.19
N ASN A 55 -24.29 1.69 2.44
CA ASN A 55 -24.00 0.54 3.29
C ASN A 55 -23.39 -0.66 2.55
N SER A 56 -23.13 -0.57 1.24
CA SER A 56 -22.49 -1.63 0.44
C SER A 56 -20.99 -1.43 0.25
N ARG A 57 -20.31 -0.68 1.12
CA ARG A 57 -18.83 -0.56 1.12
C ARG A 57 -18.11 -1.86 1.49
N TYR A 58 -18.85 -2.86 1.96
CA TYR A 58 -18.34 -4.20 2.15
C TYR A 58 -18.69 -5.03 0.92
N TRP A 59 -17.67 -5.63 0.31
CA TRP A 59 -17.85 -6.64 -0.72
C TRP A 59 -18.88 -7.69 -0.25
N LYS A 60 -20.01 -7.74 -0.95
CA LYS A 60 -21.03 -8.81 -0.86
C LYS A 60 -20.95 -9.72 -2.08
N GLY A 61 -19.86 -9.66 -2.84
CA GLY A 61 -19.64 -10.52 -3.98
C GLY A 61 -19.77 -11.97 -3.52
N SER A 62 -20.57 -12.74 -4.24
CA SER A 62 -20.46 -14.18 -4.15
C SER A 62 -19.14 -14.50 -4.82
N ASP A 63 -18.10 -14.79 -4.03
CA ASP A 63 -17.00 -15.63 -4.50
C ASP A 63 -17.65 -16.78 -5.29
N THR A 64 -17.35 -16.88 -6.58
CA THR A 64 -17.84 -18.00 -7.39
C THR A 64 -17.19 -19.30 -6.94
N ASN A 65 -16.25 -19.26 -6.00
CA ASN A 65 -15.87 -20.39 -5.19
C ASN A 65 -17.02 -20.73 -4.20
N THR A 66 -17.96 -21.55 -4.66
CA THR A 66 -19.20 -21.98 -3.96
C THR A 66 -18.98 -22.79 -2.66
N LEU A 67 -17.78 -22.75 -2.07
CA LEU A 67 -17.44 -23.35 -0.78
C LEU A 67 -17.64 -22.37 0.39
N TYR A 68 -18.69 -21.53 0.30
CA TYR A 68 -18.95 -20.35 1.14
C TYR A 68 -19.36 -20.62 2.60
N ASN A 69 -19.01 -21.79 3.15
CA ASN A 69 -19.03 -22.07 4.60
C ASN A 69 -17.65 -22.46 5.14
N ASP A 70 -16.63 -22.56 4.29
CA ASP A 70 -15.24 -22.81 4.67
C ASP A 70 -14.35 -21.64 4.21
N GLN A 71 -14.74 -20.40 4.55
CA GLN A 71 -13.79 -19.30 4.56
C GLN A 71 -12.57 -19.76 5.39
N LEU A 72 -11.43 -19.80 4.71
CA LEU A 72 -10.21 -20.52 5.04
C LEU A 72 -9.99 -20.65 6.56
N LYS A 73 -10.35 -21.82 7.10
CA LYS A 73 -10.07 -22.17 8.51
C LYS A 73 -8.59 -22.00 8.84
N ASN A 74 -7.74 -22.19 7.83
CA ASN A 74 -6.31 -22.02 7.90
C ASN A 74 -5.90 -20.59 7.54
N ALA A 75 -5.65 -19.76 8.55
CA ALA A 75 -5.07 -18.42 8.38
C ALA A 75 -3.56 -18.46 8.65
N ASN A 76 -2.87 -19.39 7.98
CA ASN A 76 -1.42 -19.39 7.97
C ASN A 76 -0.92 -18.38 6.92
N PRO A 77 0.30 -17.85 7.08
CA PRO A 77 0.85 -16.86 6.16
C PRO A 77 0.82 -17.28 4.69
N VAL A 78 1.12 -18.55 4.39
CA VAL A 78 1.13 -19.08 3.01
C VAL A 78 -0.24 -19.01 2.35
N THR A 79 -1.31 -19.27 3.10
CA THR A 79 -2.68 -19.19 2.57
C THR A 79 -3.09 -17.73 2.36
N GLU A 80 -2.66 -16.84 3.25
CA GLU A 80 -2.92 -15.41 3.15
C GLU A 80 -2.16 -14.75 2.00
N GLU A 81 -0.91 -15.17 1.77
CA GLU A 81 -0.08 -14.79 0.63
C GLU A 81 -0.75 -15.19 -0.69
N ALA A 82 -1.11 -16.47 -0.85
CA ALA A 82 -1.79 -16.95 -2.05
C ALA A 82 -3.12 -16.24 -2.32
N TRP A 83 -3.87 -15.93 -1.25
CA TRP A 83 -5.11 -15.16 -1.37
C TRP A 83 -4.84 -13.72 -1.83
N LEU A 84 -3.81 -13.08 -1.27
CA LEU A 84 -3.40 -11.72 -1.64
C LEU A 84 -2.84 -11.66 -3.08
N GLU A 85 -2.03 -12.63 -3.50
CA GLU A 85 -1.53 -12.73 -4.89
C GLU A 85 -2.69 -12.84 -5.88
N ALA A 86 -3.68 -13.69 -5.59
CA ALA A 86 -4.87 -13.83 -6.42
C ALA A 86 -5.67 -12.51 -6.49
N LEU A 87 -5.79 -11.81 -5.36
CA LEU A 87 -6.46 -10.50 -5.27
C LEU A 87 -5.78 -9.43 -6.13
N LEU A 88 -4.46 -9.48 -6.24
CA LEU A 88 -3.63 -8.55 -7.02
C LEU A 88 -3.53 -8.94 -8.50
N GLY A 89 -4.09 -10.08 -8.89
CA GLY A 89 -4.01 -10.61 -10.26
C GLY A 89 -2.64 -11.20 -10.61
N PHE A 90 -1.80 -11.52 -9.61
CA PHE A 90 -0.56 -12.25 -9.82
C PHE A 90 -0.84 -13.75 -10.01
N THR A 91 0.08 -14.44 -10.66
CA THR A 91 -0.02 -15.90 -10.75
C THR A 91 0.42 -16.52 -9.42
N TYR A 92 -0.28 -17.57 -8.97
CA TYR A 92 0.01 -18.27 -7.71
C TYR A 92 1.49 -18.70 -7.64
N ASP A 93 2.17 -18.39 -6.52
CA ASP A 93 3.60 -18.68 -6.27
C ASP A 93 4.58 -17.84 -7.12
N GLU A 94 4.10 -16.77 -7.77
CA GLU A 94 5.00 -15.69 -8.15
C GLU A 94 5.42 -14.97 -6.87
N LYS A 95 6.67 -15.19 -6.44
CA LYS A 95 7.36 -14.50 -5.32
C LYS A 95 7.43 -12.98 -5.52
N THR A 96 6.27 -12.36 -5.61
CA THR A 96 6.01 -10.95 -5.87
C THR A 96 5.56 -10.28 -4.60
N VAL A 97 4.95 -11.05 -3.68
CA VAL A 97 4.58 -10.63 -2.34
C VAL A 97 5.37 -11.52 -1.38
N MET A 98 6.06 -10.93 -0.39
CA MET A 98 6.84 -11.65 0.60
C MET A 98 6.25 -11.42 1.98
N TYR A 99 6.00 -12.51 2.71
CA TYR A 99 5.67 -12.44 4.12
C TYR A 99 6.77 -11.73 4.92
N ILE A 100 6.36 -10.73 5.72
CA ILE A 100 7.24 -10.04 6.66
C ILE A 100 7.03 -10.57 8.06
N ASP A 101 5.83 -10.37 8.60
CA ASP A 101 5.49 -10.71 9.97
C ASP A 101 3.97 -10.88 10.17
N LYS A 102 3.61 -11.49 11.30
CA LYS A 102 2.23 -11.70 11.73
C LYS A 102 2.07 -11.32 13.19
N ILE A 103 1.15 -10.39 13.44
CA ILE A 103 0.86 -9.84 14.77
C ILE A 103 -0.48 -10.39 15.26
N GLU A 104 -0.45 -11.19 16.34
CA GLU A 104 -1.64 -11.81 16.93
C GLU A 104 -2.25 -10.95 18.04
N ALA A 105 -3.57 -10.77 18.02
CA ALA A 105 -4.28 -10.03 19.05
C ALA A 105 -4.18 -10.74 20.42
N GLY A 106 -3.78 -9.98 21.44
CA GLY A 106 -3.57 -10.45 22.80
C GLY A 106 -2.18 -11.03 23.09
N LYS A 107 -1.26 -11.02 22.12
CA LYS A 107 0.07 -11.61 22.27
C LYS A 107 1.19 -10.63 21.90
N ASP A 108 1.07 -9.97 20.75
CA ASP A 108 2.16 -9.22 20.14
C ASP A 108 1.95 -7.69 20.22
N GLY A 109 1.41 -7.22 21.35
CA GLY A 109 1.12 -5.79 21.57
C GLY A 109 -0.18 -5.28 20.95
N LEU A 110 -0.82 -6.06 20.08
CA LEU A 110 -2.16 -5.79 19.58
C LEU A 110 -3.19 -6.13 20.67
N GLU A 111 -3.97 -5.16 21.16
CA GLU A 111 -4.97 -5.42 22.19
C GLU A 111 -6.08 -6.36 21.68
N SER A 112 -6.49 -7.32 22.52
CA SER A 112 -7.54 -8.27 22.16
C SER A 112 -8.91 -7.57 22.05
N GLY A 113 -9.68 -7.92 21.03
CA GLY A 113 -11.04 -7.39 20.83
C GLY A 113 -11.09 -5.99 20.19
N LEU A 114 -9.94 -5.44 19.79
CA LEU A 114 -9.90 -4.23 18.95
C LEU A 114 -10.73 -4.43 17.69
N LYS A 115 -11.54 -3.44 17.36
CA LYS A 115 -12.42 -3.46 16.19
C LYS A 115 -11.94 -2.51 15.10
N GLN A 116 -10.89 -1.75 15.37
CA GLN A 116 -10.37 -0.73 14.48
C GLN A 116 -8.93 -0.46 14.86
N LEU A 117 -8.10 -0.16 13.87
CA LEU A 117 -6.76 0.40 14.04
C LEU A 117 -6.75 1.83 13.52
N THR A 118 -6.00 2.69 14.18
CA THR A 118 -5.82 4.08 13.78
C THR A 118 -4.35 4.41 13.91
N ALA A 119 -3.69 4.65 12.76
CA ALA A 119 -2.25 4.90 12.68
C ALA A 119 -1.42 3.84 13.45
N TYR A 120 -1.73 2.56 13.23
CA TYR A 120 -1.00 1.47 13.88
C TYR A 120 0.36 1.26 13.20
N ASP A 121 1.44 1.48 13.95
CA ASP A 121 2.82 1.29 13.49
C ASP A 121 3.34 -0.09 13.92
N PRO A 122 3.64 -1.01 12.98
CA PRO A 122 4.19 -2.32 13.30
C PRO A 122 5.71 -2.28 13.60
N GLY A 123 6.39 -1.15 13.38
CA GLY A 123 7.82 -0.98 13.59
C GLY A 123 8.71 -1.46 12.44
N PHE A 124 8.12 -1.74 11.27
CA PHE A 124 8.82 -2.15 10.06
C PHE A 124 8.06 -1.66 8.81
N HIS A 125 8.74 -1.69 7.66
CA HIS A 125 8.18 -1.30 6.37
C HIS A 125 7.27 -2.41 5.83
N TRP A 126 6.14 -2.05 5.24
CA TRP A 126 5.21 -2.97 4.59
C TRP A 126 4.47 -2.22 3.48
N ASP A 127 4.00 -2.95 2.46
CA ASP A 127 3.20 -2.38 1.37
C ASP A 127 1.78 -2.97 1.37
N PHE A 128 1.61 -4.22 1.83
CA PHE A 128 0.30 -4.85 1.97
C PHE A 128 0.08 -5.42 3.37
N ALA A 129 -1.15 -5.31 3.88
CA ALA A 129 -1.55 -5.92 5.14
C ALA A 129 -2.87 -6.68 4.98
N VAL A 130 -2.91 -7.93 5.46
CA VAL A 130 -4.11 -8.75 5.53
C VAL A 130 -4.61 -8.76 6.97
N VAL A 131 -5.80 -8.22 7.21
CA VAL A 131 -6.42 -8.15 8.53
C VAL A 131 -7.51 -9.21 8.63
N LYS A 132 -7.40 -10.11 9.61
CA LYS A 132 -8.45 -11.09 9.92
C LYS A 132 -9.32 -10.59 11.07
N TYR A 133 -10.65 -10.60 10.87
CA TYR A 133 -11.62 -10.26 11.91
C TYR A 133 -12.82 -11.21 11.89
N GLY A 134 -13.06 -11.92 13.01
CA GLY A 134 -13.99 -13.04 13.02
C GLY A 134 -13.63 -14.09 11.95
N ASN A 135 -14.55 -14.33 11.01
CA ASN A 135 -14.36 -15.27 9.88
C ASN A 135 -13.95 -14.59 8.57
N TYR A 136 -13.75 -13.27 8.56
CA TYR A 136 -13.52 -12.47 7.36
C TYR A 136 -12.08 -11.96 7.30
N TRP A 137 -11.56 -11.83 6.08
CA TRP A 137 -10.24 -11.24 5.79
C TRP A 137 -10.46 -10.00 4.91
N ILE A 138 -9.53 -9.06 4.99
CA ILE A 138 -9.51 -7.82 4.19
C ILE A 138 -8.05 -7.45 3.94
N ALA A 139 -7.74 -6.96 2.75
CA ALA A 139 -6.42 -6.45 2.42
C ALA A 139 -6.40 -4.91 2.42
N TYR A 140 -5.29 -4.36 2.86
CA TYR A 140 -4.96 -2.94 2.83
C TYR A 140 -3.64 -2.76 2.08
N GLU A 141 -3.53 -1.69 1.32
CA GLU A 141 -2.31 -1.24 0.65
C GLU A 141 -1.85 0.08 1.28
N ASP A 142 -0.58 0.15 1.69
CA ASP A 142 0.07 1.37 2.19
C ASP A 142 0.27 2.34 1.01
N THR A 143 -0.75 3.16 0.76
CA THR A 143 -0.77 4.04 -0.41
C THR A 143 0.13 5.26 -0.21
N ASP A 144 0.22 5.75 1.03
CA ASP A 144 0.97 6.95 1.39
C ASP A 144 2.43 6.65 1.75
N LYS A 145 2.80 5.37 1.87
CA LYS A 145 4.12 4.86 2.26
C LYS A 145 4.58 5.41 3.61
N ASP A 146 3.62 5.58 4.52
CA ASP A 146 3.87 6.04 5.87
C ASP A 146 4.04 4.88 6.86
N HIS A 147 3.78 3.65 6.41
CA HIS A 147 3.84 2.41 7.16
C HIS A 147 2.88 2.36 8.36
N LEU A 148 1.82 3.18 8.35
CA LEU A 148 0.82 3.27 9.40
C LEU A 148 -0.50 2.66 8.97
N LEU A 149 -0.87 1.52 9.57
CA LEU A 149 -2.11 0.86 9.21
C LEU A 149 -3.32 1.54 9.86
N THR A 150 -4.24 2.04 9.04
CA THR A 150 -5.55 2.52 9.49
C THR A 150 -6.67 1.70 8.88
N THR A 151 -7.49 1.06 9.73
CA THR A 151 -8.59 0.20 9.25
C THR A 151 -9.94 0.86 9.44
N ASP A 152 -10.92 0.36 8.70
CA ASP A 152 -12.33 0.57 9.04
C ASP A 152 -12.70 -0.05 10.39
N ARG A 153 -13.85 0.36 10.93
CA ARG A 153 -14.43 -0.25 12.12
C ARG A 153 -15.16 -1.55 11.77
N PHE A 154 -14.66 -2.67 12.30
CA PHE A 154 -15.24 -4.00 12.13
C PHE A 154 -16.36 -4.30 13.14
N ARG A 155 -17.25 -5.22 12.75
CA ARG A 155 -18.28 -5.76 13.66
C ARG A 155 -17.67 -6.66 14.74
N ASN A 156 -16.71 -7.49 14.33
CA ASN A 156 -15.99 -8.45 15.17
C ASN A 156 -14.61 -7.89 15.55
N GLY A 157 -13.98 -8.49 16.57
CA GLY A 157 -12.60 -8.15 16.92
C GLY A 157 -11.61 -8.64 15.86
N ILE A 158 -10.53 -7.88 15.69
CA ILE A 158 -9.35 -8.27 14.92
C ILE A 158 -8.69 -9.44 15.64
N SER A 159 -8.44 -10.51 14.89
CA SER A 159 -7.74 -11.72 15.36
C SER A 159 -6.24 -11.56 15.20
N HIS A 160 -5.82 -11.11 14.02
CA HIS A 160 -4.41 -10.87 13.70
C HIS A 160 -4.30 -10.02 12.43
N ILE A 161 -3.08 -9.56 12.20
CA ILE A 161 -2.68 -8.81 11.01
C ILE A 161 -1.45 -9.49 10.45
N THR A 162 -1.41 -9.73 9.15
CA THR A 162 -0.26 -10.28 8.45
C THR A 162 0.25 -9.25 7.46
N PHE A 163 1.54 -8.96 7.51
CA PHE A 163 2.17 -7.93 6.69
C PHE A 163 3.01 -8.55 5.59
N PHE A 164 2.99 -7.89 4.43
CA PHE A 164 3.70 -8.31 3.24
C PHE A 164 4.40 -7.12 2.57
N ASP A 165 5.53 -7.41 1.93
CA ASP A 165 6.32 -6.47 1.13
C ASP A 165 6.40 -7.03 -0.30
N PRO A 166 6.34 -6.23 -1.36
CA PRO A 166 6.69 -6.73 -2.67
C PRO A 166 8.12 -7.25 -2.65
N SER A 167 8.35 -8.46 -3.19
CA SER A 167 9.71 -8.93 -3.39
C SER A 167 10.41 -7.94 -4.34
N PRO A 168 11.58 -7.40 -3.98
CA PRO A 168 12.36 -6.61 -4.91
C PRO A 168 12.86 -7.54 -6.01
N VAL A 169 12.08 -7.67 -7.09
CA VAL A 169 12.51 -8.39 -8.28
C VAL A 169 13.66 -7.59 -8.89
N PRO A 170 14.87 -8.16 -9.02
CA PRO A 170 15.98 -7.46 -9.63
C PRO A 170 15.58 -7.01 -11.04
N GLU A 171 15.64 -5.70 -11.28
CA GLU A 171 15.22 -5.15 -12.56
C GLU A 171 15.94 -5.88 -13.72
N PRO A 172 15.25 -6.16 -14.83
CA PRO A 172 15.85 -6.84 -15.99
C PRO A 172 17.14 -6.16 -16.47
N ALA A 173 17.22 -4.84 -16.33
CA ALA A 173 18.40 -4.05 -16.65
C ALA A 173 19.60 -4.36 -15.75
N THR A 174 19.38 -4.63 -14.46
CA THR A 174 20.43 -4.96 -13.49
C THR A 174 21.04 -6.32 -13.80
N MET A 175 20.21 -7.31 -14.12
CA MET A 175 20.69 -8.63 -14.57
C MET A 175 21.48 -8.55 -15.87
N LEU A 176 21.00 -7.72 -16.82
CA LEU A 176 21.68 -7.50 -18.09
C LEU A 176 23.02 -6.75 -17.90
N LEU A 177 23.04 -5.71 -17.08
CA LEU A 177 24.25 -4.94 -16.75
C LEU A 177 25.28 -5.83 -16.05
N LEU A 178 24.84 -6.68 -15.11
CA LEU A 178 25.69 -7.67 -14.46
C LEU A 178 26.29 -8.64 -15.50
N GLY A 179 25.46 -9.14 -16.42
CA GLY A 179 25.90 -10.02 -17.51
C GLY A 179 26.94 -9.35 -18.43
N LEU A 180 26.68 -8.10 -18.86
CA LEU A 180 27.61 -7.33 -19.69
C LEU A 180 28.89 -6.96 -18.95
N GLY A 181 28.80 -6.63 -17.66
CA GLY A 181 29.94 -6.36 -16.80
C GLY A 181 30.88 -7.57 -16.71
N LEU A 182 30.32 -8.76 -16.49
CA LEU A 182 31.09 -10.01 -16.46
C LEU A 182 31.71 -10.35 -17.82
N MET A 183 30.98 -10.14 -18.94
CA MET A 183 31.55 -10.31 -20.28
C MET A 183 32.72 -9.33 -20.53
N GLY A 184 32.59 -8.08 -20.08
CA GLY A 184 33.65 -7.09 -20.18
C GLY A 184 34.93 -7.52 -19.46
N VAL A 185 34.82 -7.96 -18.21
CA VAL A 185 35.95 -8.45 -17.41
C VAL A 185 36.61 -9.68 -18.04
N ALA A 186 35.81 -10.63 -18.53
CA ALA A 186 36.32 -11.81 -19.23
C ALA A 186 37.06 -11.46 -20.53
N GLY A 187 36.56 -10.46 -21.28
CA GLY A 187 37.20 -9.93 -22.47
C GLY A 187 38.56 -9.29 -22.18
N ILE A 188 38.65 -8.48 -21.12
CA ILE A 188 39.90 -7.84 -20.69
C ILE A 188 40.95 -8.89 -20.29
N ARG A 189 40.56 -9.95 -19.56
CA ARG A 189 41.47 -11.02 -19.14
C ARG A 189 42.16 -11.73 -20.32
N ARG A 190 41.48 -11.87 -21.46
CA ARG A 190 42.07 -12.50 -22.67
C ARG A 190 43.17 -11.64 -23.29
N LYS A 191 43.05 -10.31 -23.21
CA LYS A 191 44.03 -9.39 -23.79
C LYS A 191 45.36 -9.37 -23.02
N PHE A 192 45.35 -9.63 -21.72
CA PHE A 192 46.56 -9.62 -20.88
C PHE A 192 47.33 -10.96 -20.84
N LYS A 193 46.84 -12.00 -21.51
CA LYS A 193 47.51 -13.31 -21.58
C LYS A 193 48.35 -13.51 -22.86
N GLN A 194 48.34 -12.52 -23.76
CA GLN A 194 49.23 -12.43 -24.92
C GLN A 194 50.34 -11.44 -24.60
#